data_AF-A0A1V0UQ22-F1
#
_entry.id   AF-A0A1V0UQ22-F1
#
_cell.length_a   1.000
_cell.length_b   1.000
_cell.length_c   1.000
_cell.angle_alpha   90.00
_cell.angle_beta   90.00
_cell.angle_gamma   90.00
#
_symmetry.space_group_name_H-M   'P 1'
#
loop_
_entity.id
_entity.type
_entity.pdbx_description
1 polymer ?
#
loop_
_entity_poly.entity_id
_entity_poly.type
_entity_poly.pdbx_seq_one_letter_code
_entity_poly.pdbx_strand_id
1 'polypeptide(L)'
;MSRKHIWMNPPLERLAEECGKAKGRDGRFSARLGNVVEKFDIIMKLTPTPELSDIEKMILGEVICGSALSPVTVKYMPESIMDAATGTEEERMTLRDKVITWSAAERIAAIESLGV
;
A
#
# COMPACT_ATOMS: atom_id res chain seq x y z
N MET A 1 -30.90 13.24 -3.31
CA MET A 1 -29.75 12.47 -2.79
C MET A 1 -29.32 13.05 -1.46
N SER A 2 -29.04 12.23 -0.45
CA SER A 2 -28.54 12.71 0.85
C SER A 2 -27.16 13.36 0.68
N ARG A 3 -26.88 14.37 1.51
CA ARG A 3 -25.55 14.99 1.56
C ARG A 3 -24.58 13.97 2.13
N LYS A 4 -23.60 13.54 1.34
CA LYS A 4 -22.53 12.65 1.80
C LYS A 4 -21.48 13.49 2.52
N HIS A 5 -21.14 13.10 3.74
CA HIS A 5 -20.04 13.67 4.50
C HIS A 5 -18.88 12.67 4.53
N ILE A 6 -17.65 13.18 4.42
CA ILE A 6 -16.42 12.41 4.50
C ILE A 6 -15.65 12.86 5.73
N TRP A 7 -15.16 11.90 6.51
CA TRP A 7 -14.27 12.20 7.63
C TRP A 7 -12.88 12.57 7.09
N MET A 8 -12.31 13.66 7.59
CA MET A 8 -11.02 14.20 7.16
C MET A 8 -9.91 13.57 7.99
N ASN A 9 -9.34 12.49 7.48
CA ASN A 9 -8.15 11.88 8.08
C ASN A 9 -6.88 12.67 7.72
N PRO A 10 -5.72 12.43 8.37
CA PRO A 10 -4.53 13.23 8.13
C PRO A 10 -4.06 13.29 6.66
N PRO A 11 -4.09 12.20 5.85
CA PRO A 11 -3.85 12.28 4.42
C PRO A 11 -4.81 13.21 3.65
N LEU A 12 -6.10 13.17 3.98
CA LEU A 12 -7.11 14.01 3.33
C LEU A 12 -7.00 15.48 3.76
N GLU A 13 -6.63 15.74 5.00
CA GLU A 13 -6.33 17.10 5.47
C GLU A 13 -5.17 17.71 4.69
N ARG A 14 -4.06 16.98 4.55
CA ARG A 14 -2.91 17.40 3.71
C ARG A 14 -3.33 17.68 2.27
N LEU A 15 -4.13 16.78 1.68
CA LEU A 15 -4.63 16.96 0.32
C LEU A 15 -5.49 18.22 0.18
N ALA A 16 -6.33 18.52 1.17
CA ALA A 16 -7.17 19.71 1.19
C ALA A 16 -6.33 21.00 1.29
N GLU A 17 -5.29 21.01 2.12
CA GLU A 17 -4.34 22.12 2.23
C GLU A 17 -3.57 22.38 0.93
N GLU A 18 -3.15 21.32 0.24
CA GLU A 18 -2.50 21.41 -1.08
C GLU A 18 -3.44 22.00 -2.14
N CYS A 19 -4.71 21.57 -2.15
CA CYS A 19 -5.72 22.10 -3.06
C CYS A 19 -6.00 23.59 -2.83
N GLY A 20 -5.99 24.06 -1.57
CA GLY A 20 -6.19 25.48 -1.23
C GLY A 20 -5.14 26.41 -1.84
N LYS A 21 -3.99 25.88 -2.30
CA LYS A 21 -2.90 26.63 -2.94
C LYS A 21 -3.00 26.64 -4.48
N ALA A 22 -3.85 25.80 -5.08
CA ALA A 22 -3.99 25.64 -6.52
C ALA A 22 -5.20 26.40 -7.08
N LYS A 23 -5.12 26.89 -8.32
CA LYS A 23 -6.22 27.56 -9.04
C LYS A 23 -6.89 26.60 -10.02
N GLY A 24 -8.17 26.82 -10.33
CA GLY A 24 -8.90 26.04 -11.35
C GLY A 24 -9.44 24.70 -10.85
N ARG A 25 -9.64 23.72 -11.75
CA ARG A 25 -10.19 22.39 -11.41
C ARG A 25 -9.30 21.61 -10.45
N ASP A 26 -7.99 21.82 -10.49
CA ASP A 26 -7.00 21.17 -9.62
C ASP A 26 -6.97 21.76 -8.20
N GLY A 27 -7.57 22.93 -7.99
CA GLY A 27 -7.75 23.54 -6.65
C GLY A 27 -8.96 23.00 -5.87
N ARG A 28 -9.77 22.11 -6.48
CA ARG A 28 -10.94 21.53 -5.81
C ARG A 28 -10.58 20.17 -5.21
N PHE A 29 -10.68 20.08 -3.89
CA PHE A 29 -10.40 18.85 -3.12
C PHE A 29 -11.04 17.59 -3.71
N SER A 30 -12.33 17.64 -4.05
CA SER A 30 -13.05 16.47 -4.59
C SER A 30 -12.54 16.02 -5.96
N ALA A 31 -12.13 16.96 -6.82
CA ALA A 31 -11.57 16.63 -8.12
C ALA A 31 -10.18 16.00 -7.97
N ARG A 32 -9.36 16.55 -7.07
CA ARG A 32 -8.04 16.00 -6.76
C ARG A 32 -8.14 14.62 -6.13
N LEU A 33 -9.04 14.41 -5.16
CA LEU A 33 -9.28 13.12 -4.54
C LEU A 33 -9.73 12.07 -5.58
N GLY A 34 -10.68 12.43 -6.45
CA GLY A 34 -11.11 11.55 -7.54
C GLY A 34 -9.93 11.15 -8.46
N ASN A 35 -9.07 12.10 -8.83
CA ASN A 35 -7.89 11.82 -9.64
C ASN A 35 -6.87 10.90 -8.94
N VAL A 36 -6.72 11.01 -7.61
CA VAL A 36 -5.83 10.13 -6.84
C VAL A 36 -6.37 8.71 -6.82
N VAL A 37 -7.67 8.54 -6.57
CA VAL A 37 -8.34 7.24 -6.58
C VAL A 37 -8.23 6.59 -7.94
N GLU A 38 -8.51 7.33 -9.03
CA GLU A 38 -8.40 6.82 -10.40
C GLU A 38 -6.97 6.36 -10.73
N LYS A 39 -5.95 7.16 -10.36
CA LYS A 39 -4.55 6.80 -10.59
C LYS A 39 -4.16 5.55 -9.82
N PHE A 40 -4.60 5.42 -8.58
CA PHE A 40 -4.34 4.23 -7.77
C PHE A 40 -4.96 2.98 -8.42
N ASP A 41 -6.24 3.06 -8.81
CA ASP A 41 -6.94 1.96 -9.49
C ASP A 41 -6.24 1.55 -10.80
N ILE A 42 -5.82 2.53 -11.62
CA ILE A 42 -5.03 2.26 -12.83
C ILE A 42 -3.73 1.54 -12.50
N ILE A 43 -2.97 2.04 -11.50
CA ILE A 43 -1.69 1.42 -11.11
C ILE A 43 -1.95 -0.02 -10.65
N MET A 44 -2.95 -0.27 -9.81
CA MET A 44 -3.22 -1.62 -9.29
C MET A 44 -3.73 -2.58 -10.35
N LYS A 45 -4.56 -2.13 -11.29
CA LYS A 45 -4.98 -2.95 -12.44
C LYS A 45 -3.83 -3.35 -13.36
N LEU A 46 -2.81 -2.49 -13.49
CA LEU A 46 -1.65 -2.74 -14.34
C LEU A 46 -0.52 -3.48 -13.63
N THR A 47 -0.57 -3.55 -12.30
CA THR A 47 0.45 -4.18 -11.48
C THR A 47 0.15 -5.68 -11.35
N PRO A 48 1.08 -6.57 -11.72
CA PRO A 48 0.89 -7.99 -11.48
C PRO A 48 0.86 -8.28 -9.98
N THR A 49 -0.12 -9.06 -9.52
CA THR A 49 -0.14 -9.52 -8.13
C THR A 49 0.90 -10.62 -7.97
N PRO A 50 1.90 -10.48 -7.07
CA PRO A 50 2.91 -11.50 -6.90
C PRO A 50 2.30 -12.82 -6.40
N GLU A 51 2.70 -13.94 -7.00
CA GLU A 51 2.29 -15.25 -6.51
C GLU A 51 3.02 -15.58 -5.21
N LEU A 52 2.26 -16.04 -4.22
CA LEU A 52 2.76 -16.40 -2.89
C LEU A 52 2.33 -17.83 -2.55
N SER A 53 3.28 -18.64 -2.13
CA SER A 53 3.02 -19.91 -1.44
C SER A 53 2.41 -19.67 -0.07
N ASP A 54 1.85 -20.72 0.53
CA ASP A 54 1.16 -20.57 1.82
C ASP A 54 2.10 -20.14 2.95
N ILE A 55 3.34 -20.65 2.98
CA ILE A 55 4.33 -20.22 3.96
C ILE A 55 4.72 -18.74 3.77
N GLU A 56 4.89 -18.29 2.52
CA GLU A 56 5.21 -16.90 2.25
C GLU A 56 4.06 -15.96 2.64
N LYS A 57 2.80 -16.37 2.42
CA LYS A 57 1.62 -15.62 2.90
C LYS A 57 1.60 -15.53 4.43
N MET A 58 1.97 -16.60 5.14
CA MET A 58 2.01 -16.57 6.61
C MET A 58 3.09 -15.62 7.12
N ILE A 59 4.31 -15.67 6.55
CA ILE A 59 5.40 -14.76 6.90
C ILE A 59 5.03 -13.30 6.61
N LEU A 60 4.57 -13.00 5.39
CA LEU A 60 4.15 -11.64 5.04
C LEU A 60 2.96 -11.18 5.86
N GLY A 61 2.01 -12.08 6.14
CA GLY A 61 0.86 -11.82 7.00
C GLY A 61 1.26 -11.35 8.39
N GLU A 62 2.25 -11.98 9.02
CA GLU A 62 2.81 -11.52 10.30
C GLU A 62 3.41 -10.12 10.18
N VAL A 63 4.25 -9.89 9.16
CA VAL A 63 4.95 -8.62 8.93
C VAL A 63 3.98 -7.44 8.78
N ILE A 64 2.86 -7.67 8.11
CA ILE A 64 1.87 -6.62 7.81
C ILE A 64 0.79 -6.49 8.90
N CYS A 65 0.58 -7.53 9.71
CA CYS A 65 -0.48 -7.53 10.72
C CYS A 65 -0.26 -6.39 11.74
N GLY A 66 -1.24 -5.49 11.85
CA GLY A 66 -1.18 -4.35 12.78
C GLY A 66 -0.32 -3.17 12.30
N SER A 67 0.35 -3.29 11.16
CA SER A 67 1.11 -2.18 10.55
C SER A 67 0.20 -1.32 9.66
N ALA A 68 0.18 -0.02 9.91
CA ALA A 68 -0.46 0.91 8.97
C ALA A 68 0.33 0.94 7.65
N LEU A 69 -0.37 0.90 6.52
CA LEU A 69 0.27 1.07 5.22
C LEU A 69 0.99 2.43 5.17
N SER A 70 2.30 2.39 4.96
CA SER A 70 3.15 3.57 4.97
C SER A 70 4.33 3.41 4.01
N PRO A 71 5.01 4.51 3.63
CA PRO A 71 6.23 4.42 2.83
C PRO A 71 7.31 3.55 3.49
N VAL A 72 7.38 3.52 4.82
CA VAL A 72 8.32 2.69 5.57
C VAL A 72 7.99 1.21 5.39
N THR A 73 6.73 0.84 5.59
CA THR A 73 6.24 -0.54 5.43
C THR A 73 6.52 -1.06 4.02
N VAL A 74 6.29 -0.26 2.99
CA VAL A 74 6.52 -0.66 1.59
C VAL A 74 8.01 -0.73 1.26
N LYS A 75 8.80 0.24 1.74
CA LYS A 75 10.23 0.31 1.41
C LYS A 75 11.04 -0.79 2.08
N TYR A 76 10.80 -1.00 3.38
CA TYR A 76 11.60 -1.89 4.23
C TYR A 76 10.97 -3.27 4.44
N MET A 77 9.98 -3.64 3.60
CA MET A 77 9.36 -4.96 3.64
C MET A 77 10.37 -6.12 3.60
N PRO A 78 11.43 -6.10 2.75
CA PRO A 78 12.42 -7.18 2.75
C PRO A 78 13.15 -7.34 4.09
N GLU A 79 13.49 -6.23 4.75
CA GLU A 79 14.13 -6.25 6.06
C GLU A 79 13.17 -6.78 7.12
N SER A 80 11.92 -6.31 7.12
CA SER A 80 10.91 -6.78 8.07
C SER A 80 10.56 -8.27 7.91
N ILE A 81 10.70 -8.84 6.70
CA ILE A 81 10.55 -10.29 6.48
C ILE A 81 11.59 -11.07 7.29
N MET A 82 12.83 -10.59 7.39
CA MET A 82 13.88 -11.28 8.14
C MET A 82 13.65 -11.26 9.65
N ASP A 83 12.90 -10.26 10.13
CA ASP A 83 12.56 -10.11 11.55
C ASP A 83 11.32 -10.95 11.95
N ALA A 84 10.65 -11.60 11.00
CA ALA A 84 9.45 -12.40 11.28
C ALA A 84 9.78 -13.65 12.10
N ALA A 85 8.94 -13.95 13.10
CA ALA A 85 9.05 -15.18 13.89
C ALA A 85 8.56 -16.41 13.11
N THR A 86 7.63 -16.23 12.17
CA THR A 86 7.11 -17.28 11.30
C THR A 86 8.16 -17.75 10.28
N GLY A 87 8.13 -19.05 9.98
CA GLY A 87 9.01 -19.69 9.00
C GLY A 87 10.41 -19.99 9.53
N THR A 88 11.17 -20.72 8.72
CA THR A 88 12.60 -20.94 8.89
C THR A 88 13.40 -19.77 8.31
N GLU A 89 14.68 -19.68 8.67
CA GLU A 89 15.57 -18.66 8.12
C GLU A 89 15.68 -18.74 6.59
N GLU A 90 15.75 -19.95 6.04
CA GLU A 90 15.85 -20.17 4.60
C GLU A 90 14.58 -19.75 3.85
N GLU A 91 13.40 -20.00 4.43
CA GLU A 91 12.11 -19.53 3.88
C GLU A 91 12.02 -18.00 3.91
N ARG A 92 12.43 -17.36 5.01
CA ARG A 92 12.49 -15.88 5.10
C ARG A 92 13.47 -15.29 4.09
N MET A 93 14.67 -15.86 3.95
CA MET A 93 15.67 -15.41 2.97
C MET A 93 15.14 -15.53 1.54
N THR A 94 14.52 -16.67 1.21
CA THR A 94 13.93 -16.90 -0.11
C THR A 94 12.85 -15.86 -0.42
N LEU A 95 11.95 -15.60 0.54
CA LEU A 95 10.91 -14.60 0.38
C LEU A 95 11.50 -13.18 0.28
N ARG A 96 12.45 -12.82 1.14
CA ARG A 96 13.16 -11.53 1.09
C ARG A 96 13.74 -11.29 -0.30
N ASP A 97 14.47 -12.26 -0.83
CA ASP A 97 15.16 -12.11 -2.11
C ASP A 97 14.17 -11.95 -3.26
N LYS A 98 13.01 -12.63 -3.18
CA LYS A 98 11.87 -12.41 -4.08
C LYS A 98 11.31 -10.98 -3.94
N VAL A 99 11.00 -10.51 -2.73
CA VAL A 99 10.40 -9.18 -2.47
C VAL A 99 11.35 -8.02 -2.82
N ILE A 100 12.67 -8.21 -2.76
CA ILE A 100 13.66 -7.22 -3.20
C ILE A 100 13.47 -6.87 -4.68
N THR A 101 13.07 -7.84 -5.51
CA THR A 101 12.84 -7.62 -6.94
C THR A 101 11.55 -6.88 -7.26
N TRP A 102 10.62 -6.83 -6.31
CA TRP A 102 9.32 -6.20 -6.51
C TRP A 102 9.41 -4.68 -6.49
N SER A 103 8.68 -4.06 -7.40
CA SER A 103 8.34 -2.65 -7.35
C SER A 103 7.51 -2.33 -6.11
N ALA A 104 7.44 -1.03 -5.77
CA ALA A 104 6.58 -0.56 -4.69
C ALA A 104 5.10 -0.91 -4.93
N ALA A 105 4.66 -0.92 -6.19
CA ALA A 105 3.28 -1.26 -6.55
C ALA A 105 3.01 -2.76 -6.31
N GLU A 106 3.93 -3.65 -6.70
CA GLU A 106 3.80 -5.10 -6.46
C GLU A 106 3.76 -5.42 -4.97
N ARG A 107 4.55 -4.72 -4.15
CA ARG A 107 4.50 -4.83 -2.69
C ARG A 107 3.14 -4.42 -2.12
N ILE A 108 2.56 -3.32 -2.61
CA ILE A 108 1.21 -2.90 -2.21
C ILE A 108 0.17 -3.93 -2.65
N ALA A 109 0.26 -4.42 -3.89
CA ALA A 109 -0.65 -5.45 -4.40
C ALA A 109 -0.58 -6.75 -3.57
N ALA A 110 0.60 -7.16 -3.12
CA ALA A 110 0.76 -8.29 -2.22
C ALA A 110 0.06 -8.05 -0.86
N ILE A 111 0.19 -6.85 -0.28
CA ILE A 111 -0.51 -6.47 0.96
C ILE A 111 -2.03 -6.57 0.77
N GLU A 112 -2.57 -5.97 -0.29
CA GLU A 112 -4.02 -6.01 -0.57
C GLU A 112 -4.53 -7.44 -0.78
N SER A 113 -3.74 -8.30 -1.41
CA SER A 113 -4.09 -9.71 -1.62
C SER A 113 -4.24 -10.51 -0.32
N LEU A 114 -3.63 -10.04 0.77
CA LEU A 114 -3.68 -10.62 2.10
C LEU A 114 -4.83 -10.03 2.95
N GLY A 115 -5.63 -9.11 2.40
CA GLY A 115 -6.81 -8.55 3.05
C GLY A 115 -6.54 -7.40 4.02
N VAL A 116 -5.40 -6.71 3.86
CA VAL A 116 -5.03 -5.48 4.57
C VAL A 116 -5.14 -4.30 3.63
#